data_AF-A0A7Y7BHE8-F1
#
_entry.id   AF-A0A7Y7BHE8-F1
#
_cell.length_a   1.000
_cell.length_b   1.000
_cell.length_c   1.000
_cell.angle_alpha   90.00
_cell.angle_beta   90.00
_cell.angle_gamma   90.00
#
_symmetry.space_group_name_H-M   'P 1'
#
loop_
_entity.id
_entity.type
_entity.pdbx_description
1 polymer ?
#
loop_
_entity_poly.entity_id
_entity_poly.type
_entity_poly.pdbx_seq_one_letter_code
_entity_poly.pdbx_strand_id
1 'polypeptide(L)'
;MFKKVTLFTIFLVIIVGQLSAQKFYHKIDTVAQQQWADSVFNALTPQERLGQLFMVAAYSNRDQKHVDEIKELIQQYNIGGLIFFQGGPYRQARLNNEYQSVAKVPLAIAMDAEWGVGMRLDSVYDFPK
;
A
#
# COMPACT_ATOMS: atom_id res chain seq x y z
N MET A 1 -33.44 26.58 -40.19
CA MET A 1 -32.14 26.94 -39.59
C MET A 1 -32.20 26.89 -38.06
N PHE A 2 -33.15 27.59 -37.43
CA PHE A 2 -33.31 27.65 -35.96
C PHE A 2 -33.35 26.29 -35.24
N LYS A 3 -34.12 25.30 -35.72
CA LYS A 3 -34.20 23.97 -35.08
C LYS A 3 -32.84 23.24 -35.00
N LYS A 4 -31.97 23.40 -36.00
CA LYS A 4 -30.63 22.77 -36.01
C LYS A 4 -29.69 23.45 -35.02
N VAL A 5 -29.81 24.78 -34.88
CA VAL A 5 -29.05 25.56 -33.89
C VAL A 5 -29.46 25.16 -32.48
N THR A 6 -30.77 25.09 -32.20
CA THR A 6 -31.28 24.67 -30.87
C THR A 6 -30.82 23.26 -30.50
N LEU A 7 -30.87 22.31 -31.44
CA LEU A 7 -30.43 20.94 -31.19
C LEU A 7 -28.92 20.86 -30.91
N PHE A 8 -28.12 21.63 -31.64
CA PHE A 8 -26.68 21.72 -31.43
C PHE A 8 -26.33 22.34 -30.08
N THR A 9 -27.06 23.38 -29.66
CA THR A 9 -26.85 23.99 -28.34
C THR A 9 -27.19 23.03 -27.20
N ILE A 10 -28.29 22.27 -27.30
CA ILE A 10 -28.67 21.25 -26.30
C ILE A 10 -27.58 20.16 -26.21
N PHE A 11 -27.09 19.71 -27.36
CA PHE A 11 -26.02 18.72 -27.43
C PHE A 11 -24.73 19.22 -26.76
N LEU A 12 -24.37 20.50 -26.99
CA LEU A 12 -23.21 21.12 -26.36
C LEU A 12 -23.35 21.20 -24.83
N VAL A 13 -24.54 21.52 -24.32
CA VAL A 13 -24.83 21.60 -22.87
C VAL A 13 -24.73 20.22 -22.20
N ILE A 14 -25.20 19.16 -22.86
CA ILE A 14 -25.10 17.80 -22.33
C ILE A 14 -23.64 17.35 -22.24
N ILE A 15 -22.81 17.66 -23.24
CA ILE A 15 -21.37 17.32 -23.24
C ILE A 15 -20.65 18.04 -22.10
N VAL A 16 -20.90 19.34 -21.91
CA VAL A 16 -20.25 20.11 -20.84
C VAL A 16 -20.70 19.64 -19.45
N GLY A 17 -21.95 19.20 -19.30
CA GLY A 17 -22.48 18.63 -18.05
C GLY A 17 -21.86 17.29 -17.63
N GLN A 18 -21.18 16.58 -18.55
CA GLN A 18 -20.47 15.33 -18.24
C GLN A 18 -18.97 15.52 -17.99
N LEU A 19 -18.45 16.75 -18.12
CA LEU A 19 -17.06 17.04 -17.78
C LEU A 19 -16.90 17.04 -16.26
N SER A 20 -16.43 15.93 -15.72
CA SER A 20 -15.91 15.88 -14.36
C SER A 20 -14.47 16.41 -14.38
N ALA A 21 -14.16 17.37 -13.50
CA ALA A 21 -12.77 17.73 -13.25
C ALA A 21 -11.99 16.54 -12.68
N GLN A 22 -10.66 16.55 -12.80
CA GLN A 22 -9.84 15.63 -12.00
C GLN A 22 -10.22 15.82 -10.53
N LYS A 23 -10.47 14.72 -9.80
CA LYS A 23 -10.60 14.79 -8.35
C LYS A 23 -9.28 15.34 -7.82
N PHE A 24 -9.28 16.59 -7.40
CA PHE A 24 -8.19 17.10 -6.57
C PHE A 24 -8.16 16.19 -5.35
N TYR A 25 -7.03 15.52 -5.12
CA TYR A 25 -6.87 14.68 -3.94
C TYR A 25 -6.98 15.58 -2.71
N HIS A 26 -8.19 15.69 -2.16
CA HIS A 26 -8.41 16.40 -0.93
C HIS A 26 -7.86 15.52 0.20
N LYS A 27 -6.61 15.82 0.52
CA LYS A 27 -5.88 15.54 1.75
C LYS A 27 -6.79 15.08 2.91
N ILE A 28 -6.57 13.83 3.35
CA ILE A 28 -6.86 13.31 4.69
C ILE A 28 -8.33 13.50 5.12
N ASP A 29 -9.15 12.46 4.96
CA ASP A 29 -10.38 12.36 5.77
C ASP A 29 -9.95 12.03 7.22
N THR A 30 -9.66 13.08 7.98
CA THR A 30 -9.09 12.98 9.33
C THR A 30 -10.00 12.18 10.25
N VAL A 31 -11.31 12.32 10.11
CA VAL A 31 -12.27 11.67 10.99
C VAL A 31 -12.33 10.18 10.71
N ALA A 32 -12.49 9.77 9.45
CA ALA A 32 -12.53 8.35 9.09
C ALA A 32 -11.21 7.64 9.42
N GLN A 33 -10.08 8.30 9.17
CA GLN A 33 -8.76 7.75 9.50
C GLN A 33 -8.52 7.63 11.00
N GLN A 34 -8.91 8.65 11.78
CA GLN A 34 -8.81 8.61 13.23
C GLN A 34 -9.72 7.54 13.82
N GLN A 35 -10.96 7.44 13.33
CA GLN A 35 -11.89 6.38 13.73
C GLN A 35 -11.33 4.99 13.42
N TRP A 36 -10.71 4.80 12.25
CA TRP A 36 -10.06 3.55 11.90
C TRP A 36 -8.89 3.26 12.85
N ALA A 37 -7.98 4.23 13.05
CA ALA A 37 -6.82 4.08 13.93
C ALA A 37 -7.23 3.76 15.37
N ASP A 38 -8.22 4.50 15.91
CA ASP A 38 -8.76 4.27 17.24
C ASP A 38 -9.45 2.90 17.33
N SER A 39 -10.17 2.47 16.29
CA SER A 39 -10.82 1.15 16.27
C SER A 39 -9.80 0.02 16.29
N VAL A 40 -8.74 0.12 15.50
CA VAL A 40 -7.65 -0.84 15.47
C VAL A 40 -6.95 -0.85 16.83
N PHE A 41 -6.54 0.31 17.34
CA PHE A 41 -5.85 0.42 18.62
C PHE A 41 -6.66 -0.20 19.76
N ASN A 42 -7.95 0.12 19.84
CA ASN A 42 -8.84 -0.38 20.88
C ASN A 42 -9.13 -1.89 20.77
N ALA A 43 -9.07 -2.46 19.57
CA ALA A 43 -9.23 -3.90 19.35
C ALA A 43 -7.98 -4.73 19.70
N LEU A 44 -6.82 -4.10 19.89
CA LEU A 44 -5.56 -4.77 20.20
C LEU A 44 -5.30 -4.87 21.70
N THR A 45 -4.75 -6.00 22.14
CA THR A 45 -4.21 -6.15 23.50
C THR A 45 -2.94 -5.29 23.69
N PRO A 46 -2.53 -4.98 24.93
CA PRO A 46 -1.27 -4.26 25.17
C PRO A 46 -0.05 -4.91 24.50
N GLN A 47 0.01 -6.25 24.49
CA GLN A 47 1.10 -7.00 23.85
C GLN A 47 1.07 -6.86 22.33
N GLU A 48 -0.11 -6.91 21.71
CA GLU A 48 -0.25 -6.71 20.27
C GLU A 48 0.11 -5.28 19.86
N ARG A 49 -0.28 -4.27 20.67
CA ARG A 49 0.12 -2.87 20.46
C ARG A 49 1.64 -2.68 20.53
N LEU A 50 2.30 -3.38 21.46
CA LEU A 50 3.76 -3.42 21.52
C LEU A 50 4.35 -4.02 20.24
N GLY A 51 3.78 -5.12 19.74
CA GLY A 51 4.15 -5.73 18.46
C GLY A 51 4.11 -4.74 17.29
N GLN A 52 3.09 -3.88 17.24
CA GLN A 52 2.94 -2.86 16.18
C GLN A 52 4.10 -1.85 16.12
N LEU A 53 4.92 -1.74 17.17
CA LEU A 53 6.10 -0.85 17.19
C LEU A 53 7.33 -1.47 16.52
N PHE A 54 7.29 -2.74 16.14
CA PHE A 54 8.40 -3.45 15.51
C PHE A 54 8.27 -3.48 13.98
N MET A 55 9.38 -3.16 13.32
CA MET A 55 9.57 -3.35 11.89
C MET A 55 10.75 -4.29 11.65
N VAL A 56 10.52 -5.36 10.88
CA VAL A 56 11.50 -6.45 10.70
C VAL A 56 11.98 -6.52 9.25
N ALA A 57 13.26 -6.84 9.06
CA ALA A 57 13.85 -7.01 7.73
C ALA A 57 13.32 -8.27 7.03
N ALA A 58 12.83 -8.12 5.79
CA ALA A 58 12.39 -9.22 4.94
C ALA A 58 13.21 -9.28 3.64
N TYR A 59 13.50 -10.50 3.18
CA TYR A 59 14.33 -10.75 2.00
C TYR A 59 13.62 -11.75 1.09
N SER A 60 13.49 -11.43 -0.21
CA SER A 60 12.81 -12.31 -1.17
C SER A 60 13.78 -13.22 -1.95
N ASN A 61 15.07 -13.20 -1.60
CA ASN A 61 16.10 -14.11 -2.09
C ASN A 61 16.55 -15.17 -1.06
N ARG A 62 15.86 -15.26 0.08
CA ARG A 62 16.12 -16.29 1.10
C ARG A 62 15.21 -17.50 0.92
N ASP A 63 15.53 -18.57 1.64
CA ASP A 63 14.81 -19.84 1.59
C ASP A 63 13.49 -19.81 2.39
N GLN A 64 12.75 -20.93 2.35
CA GLN A 64 11.47 -21.05 3.03
C GLN A 64 11.58 -20.87 4.55
N LYS A 65 12.72 -21.20 5.15
CA LYS A 65 12.95 -21.01 6.58
C LYS A 65 12.80 -19.54 6.96
N HIS A 66 13.41 -18.63 6.20
CA HIS A 66 13.24 -17.18 6.42
C HIS A 66 11.78 -16.75 6.28
N VAL A 67 11.05 -17.30 5.30
CA VAL A 67 9.62 -17.00 5.09
C VAL A 67 8.79 -17.43 6.31
N ASP A 68 9.06 -18.61 6.83
CA ASP A 68 8.35 -19.15 7.99
C ASP A 68 8.67 -18.37 9.27
N GLU A 69 9.93 -17.96 9.46
CA GLU A 69 10.35 -17.07 10.56
C GLU A 69 9.59 -15.72 10.52
N ILE A 70 9.47 -15.10 9.34
CA ILE A 70 8.71 -13.85 9.20
C ILE A 70 7.22 -14.08 9.49
N LYS A 71 6.63 -15.19 9.04
CA LYS A 71 5.23 -15.53 9.33
C LYS A 71 5.00 -15.75 10.82
N GLU A 72 5.93 -16.40 11.51
CA GLU A 72 5.88 -16.55 12.97
C GLU A 72 5.88 -15.19 13.66
N LEU A 73 6.76 -14.27 13.25
CA LEU A 73 6.79 -12.90 13.78
C LEU A 73 5.47 -12.15 13.56
N ILE A 74 4.85 -12.30 12.38
CA ILE A 74 3.56 -11.68 12.08
C ILE A 74 2.44 -12.27 12.94
N GLN A 75 2.34 -13.60 13.00
CA GLN A 75 1.20 -14.29 13.60
C GLN A 75 1.28 -14.38 15.12
N GLN A 76 2.48 -14.64 15.68
CA GLN A 76 2.67 -14.80 17.11
C GLN A 76 2.93 -13.45 17.80
N TYR A 77 3.72 -12.58 17.17
CA TYR A 77 4.17 -11.34 17.80
C TYR A 77 3.46 -10.09 17.27
N ASN A 78 2.58 -10.21 16.26
CA ASN A 78 1.77 -9.12 15.72
C ASN A 78 2.64 -7.90 15.35
N ILE A 79 3.77 -8.13 14.66
CA ILE A 79 4.66 -7.05 14.23
C ILE A 79 3.91 -6.04 13.33
N GLY A 80 4.29 -4.77 13.42
CA GLY A 80 3.59 -3.68 12.71
C GLY A 80 4.04 -3.49 11.27
N GLY A 81 5.26 -3.93 10.92
CA GLY A 81 5.75 -3.70 9.57
C GLY A 81 6.94 -4.56 9.16
N LEU A 82 7.22 -4.50 7.86
CA LEU A 82 8.36 -5.13 7.22
C LEU A 82 9.11 -4.10 6.39
N ILE A 83 10.44 -4.19 6.41
CA ILE A 83 11.29 -3.47 5.46
C ILE A 83 11.94 -4.50 4.51
N PHE A 84 11.64 -4.39 3.22
CA PHE A 84 12.20 -5.29 2.21
C PHE A 84 13.59 -4.84 1.78
N PHE A 85 14.53 -5.79 1.83
CA PHE A 85 15.91 -5.65 1.37
C PHE A 85 16.12 -6.44 0.06
N GLN A 86 17.31 -7.02 -0.14
CA GLN A 86 17.69 -7.66 -1.39
C GLN A 86 16.72 -8.77 -1.81
N GLY A 87 16.39 -8.78 -3.10
CA GLY A 87 15.73 -9.92 -3.72
C GLY A 87 15.14 -9.61 -5.08
N GLY A 88 14.06 -10.29 -5.48
CA GLY A 88 13.49 -10.13 -6.82
C GLY A 88 12.06 -9.60 -6.80
N PRO A 89 11.66 -8.76 -7.77
CA PRO A 89 10.39 -8.01 -7.72
C PRO A 89 9.17 -8.93 -7.64
N TYR A 90 9.12 -9.97 -8.47
CA TYR A 90 8.00 -10.92 -8.46
C TYR A 90 7.94 -11.75 -7.17
N ARG A 91 9.10 -12.18 -6.65
CA ARG A 91 9.16 -12.94 -5.39
C ARG A 91 8.73 -12.06 -4.21
N GLN A 92 9.20 -10.81 -4.16
CA GLN A 92 8.77 -9.85 -3.15
C GLN A 92 7.26 -9.57 -3.21
N ALA A 93 6.70 -9.33 -4.39
CA ALA A 93 5.26 -9.08 -4.52
C ALA A 93 4.42 -10.26 -4.02
N ARG A 94 4.84 -11.50 -4.32
CA ARG A 94 4.18 -12.72 -3.81
C ARG A 94 4.29 -12.83 -2.29
N LEU A 95 5.48 -12.65 -1.74
CA LEU A 95 5.70 -12.71 -0.29
C LEU A 95 4.94 -11.59 0.44
N ASN A 96 4.89 -10.38 -0.13
CA ASN A 96 4.08 -9.29 0.42
C ASN A 96 2.61 -9.70 0.54
N ASN A 97 2.02 -10.29 -0.51
CA ASN A 97 0.63 -10.74 -0.46
C ASN A 97 0.43 -11.86 0.57
N GLU A 98 1.37 -12.80 0.66
CA GLU A 98 1.32 -13.88 1.66
C GLU A 98 1.37 -13.31 3.08
N TYR A 99 2.33 -12.43 3.38
CA TYR A 99 2.49 -11.81 4.70
C TYR A 99 1.30 -10.94 5.08
N GLN A 100 0.75 -10.16 4.15
CA GLN A 100 -0.45 -9.37 4.40
C GLN A 100 -1.67 -10.27 4.66
N SER A 101 -1.78 -11.43 4.00
CA SER A 101 -2.91 -12.34 4.19
C SER A 101 -2.97 -12.98 5.58
N VAL A 102 -1.83 -13.07 6.27
CA VAL A 102 -1.73 -13.66 7.62
C VAL A 102 -1.66 -12.61 8.74
N ALA A 103 -1.60 -11.34 8.39
CA ALA A 103 -1.50 -10.24 9.35
C ALA A 103 -2.87 -9.82 9.88
N LYS A 104 -2.99 -9.67 11.21
CA LYS A 104 -4.21 -9.18 11.86
C LYS A 104 -4.49 -7.70 11.54
N VAL A 105 -3.43 -6.89 11.52
CA VAL A 105 -3.44 -5.48 11.11
C VAL A 105 -2.58 -5.37 9.85
N PRO A 106 -3.00 -4.63 8.81
CA PRO A 106 -2.20 -4.47 7.60
C PRO A 106 -0.78 -3.99 7.92
N LEU A 107 0.21 -4.73 7.43
CA LEU A 107 1.62 -4.44 7.69
C LEU A 107 2.03 -3.16 6.97
N ALA A 108 2.77 -2.28 7.67
CA ALA A 108 3.50 -1.20 7.04
C ALA A 108 4.67 -1.77 6.24
N ILE A 109 4.72 -1.50 4.94
CA ILE A 109 5.76 -2.01 4.05
C ILE A 109 6.71 -0.89 3.66
N ALA A 110 7.99 -1.09 3.94
CA ALA A 110 9.05 -0.14 3.65
C ALA A 110 10.13 -0.74 2.74
N MET A 111 10.91 0.11 2.12
CA MET A 111 12.09 -0.22 1.32
C MET A 111 12.96 1.02 1.19
N ASP A 112 14.29 0.85 1.25
CA ASP A 112 15.19 1.92 0.83
C ASP A 112 15.25 1.95 -0.70
N ALA A 113 14.68 2.98 -1.31
CA ALA A 113 14.53 3.12 -2.77
C ALA A 113 14.97 4.52 -3.25
N GLU A 114 16.05 5.04 -2.67
CA GLU A 114 16.53 6.42 -2.87
C GLU A 114 16.86 6.73 -4.34
N TRP A 115 17.34 5.73 -5.08
CA TRP A 115 17.62 5.77 -6.52
C TRP A 115 16.79 4.72 -7.26
N GLY A 116 15.52 4.58 -6.86
CA GLY A 116 14.57 3.63 -7.41
C GLY A 116 14.66 2.25 -6.78
N VAL A 117 13.75 1.36 -7.18
CA VAL A 117 13.61 0.02 -6.60
C VAL A 117 14.79 -0.90 -6.89
N GLY A 118 15.60 -0.59 -7.91
CA GLY A 118 16.86 -1.27 -8.21
C GLY A 118 17.90 -1.23 -7.07
N MET A 119 17.73 -0.30 -6.11
CA MET A 119 18.51 -0.27 -4.87
C MET A 119 18.46 -1.57 -4.07
N ARG A 120 17.33 -2.27 -4.12
CA ARG A 120 17.10 -3.52 -3.38
C ARG A 120 16.70 -4.68 -4.30
N LEU A 121 16.03 -4.42 -5.41
CA LEU A 121 15.49 -5.46 -6.27
C LEU A 121 16.39 -5.76 -7.46
N ASP A 122 16.56 -7.05 -7.74
CA ASP A 122 17.12 -7.57 -8.97
C ASP A 122 16.16 -7.34 -10.16
N SER A 123 16.67 -7.46 -11.38
CA SER A 123 15.84 -7.55 -12.60
C SER A 123 14.90 -6.36 -12.86
N VAL A 124 15.21 -5.19 -12.31
CA VAL A 124 14.51 -3.92 -12.54
C VAL A 124 15.51 -2.87 -13.01
N TYR A 125 15.03 -1.76 -13.56
CA TYR A 125 15.90 -0.67 -13.98
C TYR A 125 16.48 0.08 -12.77
N ASP A 126 17.79 0.26 -12.78
CA ASP A 126 18.48 1.19 -11.89
C ASP A 126 18.30 2.63 -12.39
N PHE A 127 18.04 3.55 -11.47
CA PHE A 127 18.08 4.97 -11.80
C PHE A 127 19.50 5.51 -11.58
N PRO A 128 19.84 6.67 -12.19
CA PRO A 128 21.12 7.31 -11.95
C PRO A 128 21.37 7.56 -10.45
N LYS A 129 22.63 7.41 -10.03
CA LYS A 129 23.11 7.54 -8.65
C LYS A 129 24.32 8.46 -8.57
#